data_AF-A0A4U1CF38-F1
#
_entry.id   AF-A0A4U1CF38-F1
#
_cell.length_a   1.000
_cell.length_b   1.000
_cell.length_c   1.000
_cell.angle_alpha   90.00
_cell.angle_beta   90.00
_cell.angle_gamma   90.00
#
_symmetry.space_group_name_H-M   'P 1'
#
loop_
_entity.id
_entity.type
_entity.pdbx_description
1 polymer ?
#
loop_
_entity_poly.entity_id
_entity_poly.type
_entity_poly.pdbx_seq_one_letter_code
_entity_poly.pdbx_strand_id
1 'polypeptide(L)'
;MRTTSLIYSSCMLVLLNASCTKSKLDTVEGKTLAAKDLHKSAGVLPLVPGTDTSKYAAARIFPGLVGPNEPRLANQIVPLDLTYTQVTTADLKISKAPDAWLSTGLYAPAGELITIVVPPNTPGLEVQIGAHTDNLTSADPATRKRDPIIFTKNALVSGTNTARNLYGGQIWIRVANPLGSIVNLTISGAVKSPDFVRDQTTDAQWQTMIANTTVPFFELRGRRLILTLETKRLATYPIASPTALVNKFDDKIYHDMMAWYGWSSTTSNVKNRMPGVPWRIVHDIQPSAGAQHAGYPVVATANNSYFSQAVDINQWTGGNWGSYHEIGHNMQMGGLWSWIDLQEVSNNIFSLKVTNRAGYKHSKIAQMMPAVLAFTSTPNPNNTKLFTSASLDVRFGLFMQLMEKYGYGIITYMSNTARASTLDFSTTAYPNSVIRNQKKLDYFYELISDYTGKNMLPFLNAWGIYPSSAAQTLVASEHPMLIEQVWLYDPS
;
A
#
# COMPACT_ATOMS: atom_id res chain seq x y z
N MET A 1 40.23 57.52 -43.43
CA MET A 1 41.00 57.78 -42.19
C MET A 1 39.99 57.97 -41.06
N ARG A 2 39.61 56.87 -40.40
CA ARG A 2 39.93 56.54 -39.00
C ARG A 2 39.40 57.55 -37.98
N THR A 3 38.25 57.19 -37.40
CA THR A 3 38.03 57.24 -35.94
C THR A 3 36.91 56.25 -35.55
N THR A 4 37.27 55.40 -34.60
CA THR A 4 36.52 54.43 -33.78
C THR A 4 35.37 55.09 -33.00
N SER A 5 34.27 54.41 -32.62
CA SER A 5 34.25 53.26 -31.70
C SER A 5 32.94 52.46 -31.77
N LEU A 6 33.08 51.16 -31.49
CA LEU A 6 32.04 50.14 -31.28
C LEU A 6 31.06 50.53 -30.17
N ILE A 7 29.75 50.27 -30.37
CA ILE A 7 28.84 49.73 -29.34
C ILE A 7 27.89 48.74 -30.04
N TYR A 8 27.92 47.48 -29.59
CA TYR A 8 27.12 46.38 -30.10
C TYR A 8 25.67 46.45 -29.61
N SER A 9 24.79 45.96 -30.48
CA SER A 9 23.35 45.86 -30.32
C SER A 9 22.94 44.58 -29.59
N SER A 10 21.76 44.64 -28.97
CA SER A 10 20.77 43.56 -28.79
C SER A 10 20.69 42.75 -27.48
N CYS A 11 19.48 42.85 -26.93
CA CYS A 11 18.64 41.80 -26.33
C CYS A 11 18.96 41.22 -24.94
N MET A 12 18.00 41.52 -24.05
CA MET A 12 17.52 40.72 -22.92
C MET A 12 17.85 39.23 -22.99
N LEU A 13 18.48 38.71 -21.92
CA LEU A 13 17.93 37.59 -21.16
C LEU A 13 18.64 37.55 -19.79
N VAL A 14 17.88 37.83 -18.73
CA VAL A 14 18.34 37.73 -17.35
C VAL A 14 18.47 36.25 -17.00
N LEU A 15 19.69 35.86 -16.59
CA LEU A 15 20.06 34.57 -16.04
C LEU A 15 19.24 34.27 -14.77
N LEU A 16 18.39 33.24 -14.81
CA LEU A 16 17.84 32.60 -13.62
C LEU A 16 18.55 31.26 -13.42
N ASN A 17 19.39 31.21 -12.38
CA ASN A 17 19.94 29.98 -11.81
C ASN A 17 18.80 29.16 -11.19
N ALA A 18 18.46 28.02 -11.79
CA ALA A 18 17.55 27.04 -11.21
C ALA A 18 18.35 26.01 -10.38
N SER A 19 18.47 26.29 -9.08
CA SER A 19 18.81 25.26 -8.09
C SER A 19 17.52 24.63 -7.58
N CYS A 20 17.46 23.30 -7.67
CA CYS A 20 16.31 22.48 -7.31
C CYS A 20 16.04 22.58 -5.79
N THR A 21 14.96 23.23 -5.40
CA THR A 21 14.50 23.28 -4.01
C THR A 21 13.12 22.64 -3.89
N LYS A 22 13.00 21.79 -2.87
CA LYS A 22 11.78 21.16 -2.37
C LYS A 22 10.61 22.15 -2.41
N SER A 23 9.52 21.75 -3.05
CA SER A 23 8.29 22.52 -3.19
C SER A 23 7.84 23.09 -1.84
N LYS A 24 7.87 24.42 -1.72
CA LYS A 24 7.15 25.13 -0.68
C LYS A 24 5.66 24.92 -0.93
N LEU A 25 5.02 24.28 0.03
CA LEU A 25 3.59 24.35 0.27
C LEU A 25 3.22 25.82 0.41
N ASP A 26 2.33 26.31 -0.45
CA ASP A 26 1.69 27.60 -0.22
C ASP A 26 0.92 27.52 1.10
N THR A 27 1.38 28.33 2.06
CA THR A 27 0.71 28.66 3.30
C THR A 27 -0.53 29.47 2.97
N VAL A 28 -1.66 28.80 2.75
CA VAL A 28 -2.96 29.39 3.09
C VAL A 28 -3.12 29.17 4.58
N GLU A 29 -3.27 30.27 5.33
CA GLU A 29 -3.38 30.35 6.78
C GLU A 29 -4.29 29.27 7.38
N GLY A 30 -3.70 28.11 7.69
CA GLY A 30 -4.22 27.25 8.72
C GLY A 30 -4.02 27.97 10.02
N LYS A 31 -5.08 28.57 10.58
CA LYS A 31 -5.09 28.90 12.01
C LYS A 31 -4.62 27.66 12.75
N THR A 32 -3.41 27.74 13.31
CA THR A 32 -2.89 26.79 14.27
C THR A 32 -3.89 26.78 15.42
N LEU A 33 -4.75 25.76 15.48
CA LEU A 33 -5.56 25.53 16.68
C LEU A 33 -4.57 25.16 17.78
N ALA A 34 -4.30 26.10 18.68
CA ALA A 34 -3.52 25.80 19.86
C ALA A 34 -4.27 24.73 20.65
N ALA A 35 -3.57 23.83 21.34
CA ALA A 35 -4.19 22.84 22.23
C ALA A 35 -5.13 23.48 23.29
N LYS A 36 -4.98 24.78 23.53
CA LYS A 36 -5.79 25.60 24.43
C LYS A 36 -7.17 25.97 23.84
N ASP A 37 -7.34 25.92 22.53
CA ASP A 37 -8.59 26.27 21.83
C ASP A 37 -9.55 25.08 21.64
N LEU A 38 -9.10 23.86 21.96
CA LEU A 38 -9.94 22.63 22.02
C LEU A 38 -10.81 22.55 23.29
N HIS A 39 -10.69 23.52 24.19
CA HIS A 39 -11.54 23.65 25.38
C HIS A 39 -12.72 24.60 25.13
N LYS A 40 -13.65 24.23 24.24
CA LYS A 40 -15.04 24.72 24.30
C LYS A 40 -15.95 23.79 23.50
N SER A 41 -16.97 23.27 24.20
CA SER A 41 -17.96 22.26 23.80
C SER A 41 -17.55 20.78 23.91
N ALA A 42 -16.95 20.37 25.02
CA ALA A 42 -17.05 18.98 25.46
C ALA A 42 -18.23 18.85 26.43
N GLY A 43 -19.40 18.46 25.91
CA GLY A 43 -20.44 17.90 26.78
C GLY A 43 -19.84 16.72 27.56
N VAL A 44 -20.14 16.63 28.85
CA VAL A 44 -19.77 15.49 29.68
C VAL A 44 -20.43 14.26 29.06
N LEU A 45 -19.63 13.34 28.51
CA LEU A 45 -20.15 12.05 28.06
C LEU A 45 -20.66 11.32 29.32
N PRO A 46 -21.90 10.81 29.36
CA PRO A 46 -22.34 9.93 30.43
C PRO A 46 -21.39 8.74 30.49
N LEU A 47 -20.76 8.54 31.65
CA LEU A 47 -19.86 7.42 31.84
C LEU A 47 -20.67 6.12 31.90
N VAL A 48 -20.35 5.17 31.03
CA VAL A 48 -20.72 3.77 31.27
C VAL A 48 -19.95 3.31 32.53
N PRO A 49 -20.59 2.69 33.54
CA PRO A 49 -19.89 2.23 34.73
C PRO A 49 -18.66 1.37 34.39
N GLY A 50 -17.52 1.66 35.01
CA GLY A 50 -16.25 0.96 34.76
C GLY A 50 -15.43 1.47 33.58
N THR A 51 -15.87 2.54 32.89
CA THR A 51 -15.10 3.18 31.81
C THR A 51 -13.79 3.80 32.33
N ASP A 52 -12.68 3.53 31.64
CA ASP A 52 -11.39 4.16 31.94
C ASP A 52 -11.18 5.41 31.08
N THR A 53 -11.27 6.57 31.73
CA THR A 53 -11.17 7.87 31.07
C THR A 53 -9.75 8.43 31.04
N SER A 54 -8.73 7.68 31.50
CA SER A 54 -7.35 8.17 31.67
C SER A 54 -6.72 8.69 30.37
N LYS A 55 -7.17 8.21 29.21
CA LYS A 55 -6.68 8.63 27.89
C LYS A 55 -7.68 9.43 27.06
N TYR A 56 -8.80 9.88 27.63
CA TYR A 56 -9.83 10.62 26.88
C TYR A 56 -9.31 11.87 26.17
N ALA A 57 -8.38 12.62 26.79
CA ALA A 57 -7.79 13.80 26.16
C ALA A 57 -7.02 13.44 24.87
N ALA A 58 -6.20 12.38 24.93
CA ALA A 58 -5.46 11.89 23.77
C ALA A 58 -6.37 11.23 22.74
N ALA A 59 -7.34 10.41 23.18
CA ALA A 59 -8.33 9.77 22.33
C ALA A 59 -9.20 10.78 21.57
N ARG A 60 -9.48 11.95 22.15
CA ARG A 60 -10.20 13.05 21.50
C ARG A 60 -9.40 13.68 20.35
N ILE A 61 -8.07 13.69 20.45
CA ILE A 61 -7.18 14.12 19.36
C ILE A 61 -7.19 13.05 18.25
N PHE A 62 -6.96 11.80 18.63
CA PHE A 62 -6.93 10.67 17.71
C PHE A 62 -7.11 9.33 18.44
N PRO A 63 -7.94 8.39 17.93
CA PRO A 63 -8.69 8.43 16.68
C PRO A 63 -9.97 9.28 16.73
N GLY A 64 -10.44 9.63 17.93
CA GLY A 64 -11.69 10.34 18.18
C GLY A 64 -12.52 9.59 19.23
N LEU A 65 -13.45 10.32 19.88
CA LEU A 65 -14.39 9.73 20.83
C LEU A 65 -15.72 9.41 20.15
N VAL A 66 -16.32 8.30 20.54
CA VAL A 66 -17.71 7.98 20.21
C VAL A 66 -18.63 8.86 21.05
N GLY A 67 -19.69 9.37 20.44
CA GLY A 67 -20.69 10.21 21.09
C GLY A 67 -21.43 9.47 22.21
N PRO A 68 -22.00 10.22 23.17
CA PRO A 68 -22.67 9.63 24.33
C PRO A 68 -23.99 8.96 23.95
N ASN A 69 -24.61 9.44 22.87
CA ASN A 69 -25.91 8.97 22.38
C ASN A 69 -25.76 7.83 21.35
N GLU A 70 -24.54 7.47 20.96
CA GLU A 70 -24.33 6.31 20.09
C GLU A 70 -24.74 5.03 20.84
N PRO A 71 -25.66 4.22 20.31
CA PRO A 71 -26.15 3.06 21.04
C PRO A 71 -25.05 2.01 21.26
N ARG A 72 -24.79 1.68 22.53
CA ARG A 72 -23.97 0.52 22.89
C ARG A 72 -24.83 -0.72 22.68
N LEU A 73 -24.42 -1.56 21.76
CA LEU A 73 -25.17 -2.72 21.35
C LEU A 73 -24.94 -3.87 22.35
N ALA A 74 -26.01 -4.64 22.60
CA ALA A 74 -25.96 -5.86 23.38
C ALA A 74 -26.13 -7.07 22.47
N ASN A 75 -25.41 -8.15 22.78
CA ASN A 75 -25.54 -9.48 22.18
C ASN A 75 -25.52 -9.49 20.65
N GLN A 76 -24.64 -8.68 20.05
CA GLN A 76 -24.51 -8.61 18.60
C GLN A 76 -23.84 -9.87 18.08
N ILE A 77 -24.55 -10.62 17.23
CA ILE A 77 -24.00 -11.79 16.55
C ILE A 77 -23.15 -11.31 15.38
N VAL A 78 -21.86 -11.64 15.42
CA VAL A 78 -20.89 -11.32 14.38
C VAL A 78 -20.45 -12.62 13.70
N PRO A 79 -20.94 -12.90 12.48
CA PRO A 79 -20.48 -14.05 11.71
C PRO A 79 -19.06 -13.78 11.19
N LEU A 80 -18.12 -14.64 11.56
CA LEU A 80 -16.77 -14.68 11.03
C LEU A 80 -16.67 -15.79 10.00
N ASP A 81 -16.46 -15.41 8.74
CA ASP A 81 -16.17 -16.37 7.69
C ASP A 81 -14.72 -16.87 7.82
N LEU A 82 -14.54 -18.08 8.36
CA LEU A 82 -13.26 -18.75 8.48
C LEU A 82 -13.09 -19.84 7.41
N THR A 83 -13.86 -19.78 6.32
CA THR A 83 -13.77 -20.69 5.16
C THR A 83 -12.78 -20.20 4.09
N TYR A 84 -12.17 -19.03 4.30
CA TYR A 84 -11.24 -18.42 3.36
C TYR A 84 -10.03 -19.31 3.06
N THR A 85 -9.50 -19.20 1.84
CA THR A 85 -8.26 -19.88 1.49
C THR A 85 -7.07 -19.15 2.11
N GLN A 86 -6.35 -19.84 2.99
CA GLN A 86 -5.08 -19.34 3.54
C GLN A 86 -4.00 -19.41 2.46
N VAL A 87 -3.33 -18.28 2.25
CA VAL A 87 -2.19 -18.14 1.35
C VAL A 87 -1.19 -17.24 2.05
N THR A 88 0.04 -17.71 2.23
CA THR A 88 1.06 -17.00 2.99
C THR A 88 1.99 -16.17 2.10
N THR A 89 2.75 -15.28 2.73
CA THR A 89 3.86 -14.57 2.08
C THR A 89 4.85 -15.53 1.42
N ALA A 90 5.14 -16.67 2.07
CA ALA A 90 6.07 -17.67 1.56
C ALA A 90 5.53 -18.40 0.33
N ASP A 91 4.24 -18.75 0.33
CA ASP A 91 3.59 -19.40 -0.82
C ASP A 91 3.68 -18.54 -2.09
N LEU A 92 3.48 -17.22 -1.92
CA LEU A 92 3.49 -16.25 -3.02
C LEU A 92 4.89 -15.69 -3.31
N LYS A 93 5.88 -15.99 -2.47
CA LYS A 93 7.24 -15.43 -2.51
C LYS A 93 7.30 -13.91 -2.70
N ILE A 94 6.44 -13.19 -1.98
CA ILE A 94 6.39 -11.72 -1.97
C ILE A 94 6.89 -11.17 -0.62
N SER A 95 6.95 -9.84 -0.45
CA SER A 95 7.36 -9.22 0.82
C SER A 95 6.34 -9.39 1.94
N LYS A 96 5.06 -9.27 1.63
CA LYS A 96 3.97 -9.42 2.62
C LYS A 96 2.66 -9.77 1.93
N ALA A 97 2.01 -10.88 2.29
CA ALA A 97 0.64 -11.18 1.88
C ALA A 97 -0.39 -10.54 2.84
N PRO A 98 -1.67 -10.39 2.44
CA PRO A 98 -2.73 -10.02 3.36
C PRO A 98 -2.91 -11.09 4.45
N ASP A 99 -3.05 -10.67 5.71
CA ASP A 99 -3.37 -11.58 6.82
C ASP A 99 -4.88 -11.60 7.11
N ALA A 100 -5.34 -12.65 7.80
CA ALA A 100 -6.73 -12.81 8.21
C ALA A 100 -7.12 -11.92 9.40
N TRP A 101 -7.22 -10.62 9.14
CA TRP A 101 -7.77 -9.63 10.07
C TRP A 101 -9.18 -9.34 9.61
N LEU A 102 -10.17 -9.88 10.30
CA LEU A 102 -11.57 -9.85 9.89
C LEU A 102 -12.31 -8.71 10.59
N SER A 103 -12.95 -7.85 9.79
CA SER A 103 -13.75 -6.74 10.31
C SER A 103 -15.07 -7.23 10.89
N THR A 104 -15.36 -6.84 12.13
CA THR A 104 -16.62 -7.19 12.81
C THR A 104 -17.79 -6.28 12.44
N GLY A 105 -17.53 -5.13 11.82
CA GLY A 105 -18.55 -4.08 11.63
C GLY A 105 -18.92 -3.33 12.91
N LEU A 106 -18.08 -3.43 13.95
CA LEU A 106 -18.25 -2.80 15.25
C LEU A 106 -17.03 -1.95 15.63
N TYR A 107 -17.27 -0.96 16.47
CA TYR A 107 -16.26 -0.06 17.01
C TYR A 107 -16.35 -0.06 18.55
N ALA A 108 -15.21 -0.17 19.24
CA ALA A 108 -15.17 -0.05 20.69
C ALA A 108 -15.02 1.44 21.08
N PRO A 109 -15.94 2.01 21.89
CA PRO A 109 -15.73 3.32 22.47
C PRO A 109 -14.45 3.37 23.32
N ALA A 110 -13.82 4.54 23.39
CA ALA A 110 -12.60 4.73 24.16
C ALA A 110 -12.81 4.39 25.64
N GLY A 111 -11.95 3.56 26.22
CA GLY A 111 -11.96 3.24 27.64
C GLY A 111 -13.07 2.31 28.12
N GLU A 112 -14.10 2.05 27.31
CA GLU A 112 -15.20 1.15 27.63
C GLU A 112 -14.75 -0.31 27.52
N LEU A 113 -15.32 -1.19 28.35
CA LEU A 113 -15.08 -2.64 28.27
C LEU A 113 -16.08 -3.25 27.29
N ILE A 114 -15.59 -4.07 26.36
CA ILE A 114 -16.45 -4.91 25.53
C ILE A 114 -16.39 -6.36 26.01
N THR A 115 -17.47 -7.08 25.83
CA THR A 115 -17.55 -8.53 26.08
C THR A 115 -17.63 -9.27 24.75
N ILE A 116 -16.86 -10.34 24.62
CA ILE A 116 -16.84 -11.19 23.43
C ILE A 116 -17.03 -12.63 23.88
N VAL A 117 -18.16 -13.24 23.49
CA VAL A 117 -18.42 -14.66 23.71
C VAL A 117 -17.99 -15.42 22.47
N VAL A 118 -17.03 -16.33 22.67
CA VAL A 118 -16.49 -17.19 21.61
C VAL A 118 -17.04 -18.60 21.78
N PRO A 119 -17.57 -19.22 20.71
CA PRO A 119 -18.03 -20.60 20.77
C PRO A 119 -16.92 -21.59 21.20
N PRO A 120 -17.29 -22.76 21.75
CA PRO A 120 -16.36 -23.87 21.92
C PRO A 120 -15.62 -24.22 20.63
N ASN A 121 -14.44 -24.85 20.75
CA ASN A 121 -13.66 -25.36 19.61
C ASN A 121 -13.29 -24.32 18.56
N THR A 122 -13.07 -23.07 18.98
CA THR A 122 -12.64 -21.96 18.09
C THR A 122 -11.26 -21.44 18.50
N PRO A 123 -10.18 -22.22 18.30
CA PRO A 123 -8.83 -21.81 18.72
C PRO A 123 -8.25 -20.75 17.77
N GLY A 124 -7.21 -20.05 18.24
CA GLY A 124 -6.38 -19.20 17.38
C GLY A 124 -7.03 -17.87 16.97
N LEU A 125 -8.00 -17.39 17.73
CA LEU A 125 -8.57 -16.04 17.58
C LEU A 125 -7.88 -15.05 18.52
N GLU A 126 -7.63 -13.85 18.02
CA GLU A 126 -7.18 -12.69 18.81
C GLU A 126 -8.07 -11.50 18.46
N VAL A 127 -8.60 -10.80 19.45
CA VAL A 127 -9.25 -9.51 19.22
C VAL A 127 -8.19 -8.43 19.12
N GLN A 128 -8.31 -7.58 18.10
CA GLN A 128 -7.61 -6.30 18.02
C GLN A 128 -8.64 -5.17 18.10
N ILE A 129 -8.40 -4.21 18.99
CA ILE A 129 -9.16 -2.96 19.06
C ILE A 129 -8.23 -1.82 18.66
N GLY A 130 -8.60 -1.08 17.61
CA GLY A 130 -7.77 -0.04 16.99
C GLY A 130 -7.15 -0.51 15.68
N ALA A 131 -7.46 0.18 14.58
CA ALA A 131 -6.92 -0.12 13.24
C ALA A 131 -5.47 0.36 13.05
N HIS A 132 -5.04 1.34 13.84
CA HIS A 132 -3.74 2.00 13.74
C HIS A 132 -2.64 1.18 14.43
N THR A 133 -1.96 0.31 13.68
CA THR A 133 -1.01 -0.67 14.22
C THR A 133 0.41 -0.17 14.43
N ASP A 134 0.69 1.07 14.01
CA ASP A 134 2.02 1.64 14.11
C ASP A 134 2.42 1.93 15.56
N ASN A 135 3.62 1.46 15.92
CA ASN A 135 4.28 1.75 17.19
C ASN A 135 5.22 2.94 17.03
N LEU A 136 4.84 4.09 17.58
CA LEU A 136 5.62 5.33 17.50
C LEU A 136 6.58 5.52 18.70
N THR A 137 6.98 4.45 19.38
CA THR A 137 7.88 4.53 20.55
C THR A 137 9.25 5.10 20.16
N SER A 138 9.74 4.78 18.97
CA SER A 138 11.00 5.32 18.42
C SER A 138 10.87 6.71 17.81
N ALA A 139 9.65 7.25 17.66
CA ALA A 139 9.44 8.59 17.15
C ALA A 139 9.76 9.63 18.24
N ASP A 140 10.36 10.74 17.84
CA ASP A 140 10.69 11.85 18.73
C ASP A 140 9.42 12.33 19.48
N PRO A 141 9.41 12.26 20.83
CA PRO A 141 8.29 12.73 21.63
C PRO A 141 7.84 14.17 21.34
N ALA A 142 8.76 15.06 20.93
CA ALA A 142 8.44 16.45 20.65
C ALA A 142 7.63 16.67 19.37
N THR A 143 7.71 15.74 18.41
CA THR A 143 7.02 15.83 17.12
C THR A 143 5.87 14.82 16.97
N ARG A 144 5.67 13.97 17.99
CA ARG A 144 4.66 12.92 17.99
C ARG A 144 3.25 13.50 18.15
N LYS A 145 2.32 13.10 17.28
CA LYS A 145 0.94 13.61 17.18
C LYS A 145 -0.10 12.78 17.95
N ARG A 146 0.27 11.58 18.40
CA ARG A 146 -0.57 10.67 19.21
C ARG A 146 0.30 9.84 20.16
N ASP A 147 -0.30 9.13 21.10
CA ASP A 147 0.46 8.21 21.94
C ASP A 147 1.09 7.08 21.10
N PRO A 148 2.23 6.51 21.54
CA PRO A 148 3.00 5.55 20.74
C PRO A 148 2.20 4.34 20.26
N ILE A 149 1.39 3.77 21.15
CA ILE A 149 0.57 2.58 20.92
C ILE A 149 -0.85 2.94 21.30
N ILE A 150 -1.75 2.87 20.31
CA ILE A 150 -3.18 3.17 20.49
C ILE A 150 -4.09 2.00 20.12
N PHE A 151 -3.52 0.80 19.98
CA PHE A 151 -4.27 -0.44 19.74
C PHE A 151 -4.05 -1.43 20.88
N THR A 152 -5.01 -2.33 21.08
CA THR A 152 -4.90 -3.45 22.02
C THR A 152 -5.05 -4.76 21.24
N LYS A 153 -4.33 -5.80 21.66
CA LYS A 153 -4.45 -7.17 21.17
C LYS A 153 -4.61 -8.13 22.34
N ASN A 154 -5.61 -8.99 22.30
CA ASN A 154 -5.84 -10.02 23.32
C ASN A 154 -6.22 -11.34 22.66
N ALA A 155 -5.52 -12.41 23.02
CA ALA A 155 -5.93 -13.76 22.64
C ALA A 155 -7.33 -14.03 23.21
N LEU A 156 -8.17 -14.69 22.40
CA LEU A 156 -9.51 -15.10 22.80
C LEU A 156 -9.52 -16.59 23.08
N VAL A 157 -10.26 -16.99 24.11
CA VAL A 157 -10.55 -18.38 24.45
C VAL A 157 -12.05 -18.66 24.33
N SER A 158 -12.46 -19.92 24.23
CA SER A 158 -13.88 -20.27 24.26
C SER A 158 -14.55 -19.79 25.54
N GLY A 159 -15.80 -19.34 25.43
CA GLY A 159 -16.55 -18.70 26.51
C GLY A 159 -16.44 -17.17 26.49
N THR A 160 -16.63 -16.56 27.66
CA THR A 160 -16.70 -15.10 27.81
C THR A 160 -15.31 -14.50 27.97
N ASN A 161 -14.99 -13.54 27.10
CA ASN A 161 -13.77 -12.75 27.14
C ASN A 161 -14.14 -11.27 27.32
N THR A 162 -13.21 -10.48 27.86
CA THR A 162 -13.34 -9.03 27.95
C THR A 162 -12.14 -8.34 27.33
N ALA A 163 -12.37 -7.24 26.62
CA ALA A 163 -11.30 -6.46 26.00
C ALA A 163 -11.59 -4.96 26.12
N ARG A 164 -10.53 -4.14 26.11
CA ARG A 164 -10.60 -2.68 26.19
C ARG A 164 -9.46 -2.06 25.39
N ASN A 165 -9.72 -0.91 24.81
CA ASN A 165 -8.69 0.01 24.35
C ASN A 165 -8.97 1.41 24.88
N LEU A 166 -7.95 2.08 25.41
CA LEU A 166 -8.11 3.39 26.05
C LEU A 166 -8.41 4.53 25.05
N TYR A 167 -8.19 4.30 23.75
CA TYR A 167 -8.44 5.25 22.66
C TYR A 167 -9.66 4.87 21.81
N GLY A 168 -10.16 3.64 21.96
CA GLY A 168 -11.21 3.08 21.12
C GLY A 168 -10.68 2.66 19.75
N GLY A 169 -11.57 2.14 18.91
CA GLY A 169 -11.19 1.75 17.55
C GLY A 169 -12.08 0.69 16.93
N GLN A 170 -11.86 0.42 15.65
CA GLN A 170 -12.41 -0.75 14.96
C GLN A 170 -12.08 -2.01 15.75
N ILE A 171 -13.05 -2.93 15.84
CA ILE A 171 -12.84 -4.26 16.41
C ILE A 171 -12.57 -5.20 15.24
N TRP A 172 -11.35 -5.74 15.18
CA TRP A 172 -10.95 -6.77 14.22
C TRP A 172 -10.70 -8.09 14.96
N ILE A 173 -11.01 -9.20 14.31
CA ILE A 173 -10.64 -10.53 14.78
C ILE A 173 -9.50 -11.04 13.90
N ARG A 174 -8.33 -11.23 14.50
CA ARG A 174 -7.17 -11.82 13.85
C ARG A 174 -7.25 -13.33 14.02
N VAL A 175 -7.05 -14.05 12.93
CA VAL A 175 -7.21 -15.50 12.85
C VAL A 175 -5.87 -16.13 12.49
N ALA A 176 -5.39 -17.07 13.30
CA ALA A 176 -4.15 -17.77 13.03
C ALA A 176 -4.26 -18.69 11.80
N ASN A 177 -5.33 -19.50 11.74
CA ASN A 177 -5.63 -20.41 10.63
C ASN A 177 -7.15 -20.46 10.38
N PRO A 178 -7.61 -20.59 9.12
CA PRO A 178 -9.02 -20.80 8.83
C PRO A 178 -9.50 -22.12 9.46
N LEU A 179 -10.76 -22.13 9.92
CA LEU A 179 -11.38 -23.30 10.55
C LEU A 179 -12.34 -24.04 9.61
N GLY A 180 -12.48 -23.60 8.36
CA GLY A 180 -13.34 -24.24 7.37
C GLY A 180 -14.85 -24.08 7.64
N SER A 181 -15.23 -23.18 8.54
CA SER A 181 -16.63 -22.92 8.91
C SER A 181 -16.86 -21.44 9.23
N ILE A 182 -18.12 -21.03 9.23
CA ILE A 182 -18.52 -19.72 9.75
C ILE A 182 -18.67 -19.84 11.27
N VAL A 183 -18.03 -18.95 12.02
CA VAL A 183 -18.10 -18.91 13.48
C VAL A 183 -18.81 -17.64 13.93
N ASN A 184 -19.86 -17.79 14.74
CA ASN A 184 -20.62 -16.67 15.27
C ASN A 184 -20.08 -16.24 16.63
N LEU A 185 -19.44 -15.08 16.69
CA LEU A 185 -19.12 -14.43 17.96
C LEU A 185 -20.33 -13.65 18.46
N THR A 186 -20.45 -13.48 19.78
CA THR A 186 -21.41 -12.54 20.36
C THR A 186 -20.66 -11.40 21.03
N ILE A 187 -20.88 -10.16 20.59
CA ILE A 187 -20.17 -8.97 21.08
C ILE A 187 -21.16 -7.99 21.73
N SER A 188 -20.81 -7.51 22.92
CA SER A 188 -21.60 -6.54 23.71
C SER A 188 -20.74 -5.36 24.16
N GLY A 189 -21.35 -4.18 24.30
CA GLY A 189 -20.69 -2.94 24.75
C GLY A 189 -20.01 -2.14 23.63
N ALA A 190 -19.93 -2.69 22.42
CA ALA A 190 -19.46 -1.98 21.23
C ALA A 190 -20.60 -1.15 20.59
N VAL A 191 -20.24 -0.23 19.70
CA VAL A 191 -21.19 0.51 18.86
C VAL A 191 -21.11 0.04 17.41
N LYS A 192 -22.14 0.34 16.61
CA LYS A 192 -22.14 0.00 15.18
C LYS A 192 -21.09 0.85 14.44
N SER A 193 -20.16 0.22 13.72
CA SER A 193 -19.28 0.94 12.79
C SER A 193 -20.07 1.29 11.53
N PRO A 194 -19.99 2.54 11.00
CA PRO A 194 -20.76 2.97 9.83
C PRO A 194 -20.10 2.50 8.51
N ASP A 195 -19.85 1.19 8.43
CA ASP A 195 -19.14 0.57 7.31
C ASP A 195 -20.03 0.46 6.06
N PHE A 196 -19.43 0.64 4.90
CA PHE A 196 -20.00 0.15 3.65
C PHE A 196 -19.44 -1.24 3.37
N VAL A 197 -20.30 -2.25 3.22
CA VAL A 197 -19.89 -3.61 2.85
C VAL A 197 -20.43 -3.93 1.47
N ARG A 198 -19.52 -4.23 0.54
CA ARG A 198 -19.88 -4.59 -0.85
C ARG A 198 -20.92 -5.73 -0.86
N ASP A 199 -21.93 -5.58 -1.70
CA ASP A 199 -23.04 -6.53 -1.90
C ASP A 199 -23.95 -6.73 -0.66
N GLN A 200 -23.77 -5.95 0.42
CA GLN A 200 -24.60 -6.03 1.63
C GLN A 200 -25.21 -4.68 2.03
N THR A 201 -24.43 -3.60 1.94
CA THR A 201 -24.88 -2.23 2.27
C THR A 201 -25.24 -1.49 0.98
N THR A 202 -26.43 -0.88 0.92
CA THR A 202 -26.78 0.03 -0.18
C THR A 202 -26.23 1.44 0.05
N ASP A 203 -26.07 2.23 -1.01
CA ASP A 203 -25.61 3.61 -0.91
C ASP A 203 -26.47 4.44 0.06
N ALA A 204 -27.80 4.31 -0.03
CA ALA A 204 -28.74 5.01 0.85
C ALA A 204 -28.64 4.57 2.32
N GLN A 205 -28.47 3.27 2.58
CA GLN A 205 -28.23 2.77 3.93
C GLN A 205 -26.95 3.33 4.51
N TRP A 206 -25.88 3.36 3.70
CA TRP A 206 -24.59 3.90 4.14
C TRP A 206 -24.65 5.40 4.42
N GLN A 207 -25.25 6.19 3.53
CA GLN A 207 -25.48 7.62 3.75
C GLN A 207 -26.30 7.87 5.03
N THR A 208 -27.32 7.05 5.28
CA THR A 208 -28.11 7.11 6.53
C THR A 208 -27.26 6.81 7.76
N MET A 209 -26.37 5.80 7.70
CA MET A 209 -25.45 5.51 8.80
C MET A 209 -24.49 6.68 9.06
N ILE A 210 -23.87 7.23 8.01
CA ILE A 210 -22.93 8.35 8.12
C ILE A 210 -23.61 9.60 8.68
N ALA A 211 -24.85 9.89 8.28
CA ALA A 211 -25.58 11.07 8.75
C ALA A 211 -25.92 11.02 10.26
N ASN A 212 -26.04 9.82 10.84
CA ASN A 212 -26.51 9.63 12.22
C ASN A 212 -25.41 9.21 13.20
N THR A 213 -24.25 8.77 12.69
CA THR A 213 -23.18 8.23 13.52
C THR A 213 -22.28 9.30 14.10
N THR A 214 -21.75 9.02 15.28
CA THR A 214 -20.66 9.74 15.94
C THR A 214 -19.36 8.96 15.95
N VAL A 215 -19.33 7.77 15.33
CA VAL A 215 -18.15 6.92 15.25
C VAL A 215 -17.07 7.60 14.39
N PRO A 216 -15.83 7.75 14.89
CA PRO A 216 -14.84 8.64 14.28
C PRO A 216 -14.22 8.08 12.99
N PHE A 217 -14.33 6.77 12.76
CA PHE A 217 -13.75 6.09 11.60
C PHE A 217 -14.75 5.06 11.03
N PHE A 218 -14.71 4.88 9.72
CA PHE A 218 -15.52 3.92 8.98
C PHE A 218 -14.64 3.02 8.11
N GLU A 219 -15.17 1.89 7.67
CA GLU A 219 -14.54 1.07 6.63
C GLU A 219 -15.33 1.06 5.33
N LEU A 220 -14.64 1.17 4.20
CA LEU A 220 -15.14 0.76 2.88
C LEU A 220 -14.62 -0.64 2.59
N ARG A 221 -15.50 -1.64 2.61
CA ARG A 221 -15.13 -3.05 2.60
C ARG A 221 -15.47 -3.68 1.25
N GLY A 222 -14.44 -3.81 0.42
CA GLY A 222 -14.47 -4.63 -0.79
C GLY A 222 -14.08 -6.09 -0.52
N ARG A 223 -14.05 -6.88 -1.59
CA ARG A 223 -13.58 -8.27 -1.59
C ARG A 223 -12.05 -8.37 -1.62
N ARG A 224 -11.36 -7.35 -2.13
CA ARG A 224 -9.90 -7.34 -2.34
C ARG A 224 -9.18 -6.26 -1.55
N LEU A 225 -9.87 -5.20 -1.17
CA LEU A 225 -9.32 -4.11 -0.38
C LEU A 225 -10.34 -3.58 0.63
N ILE A 226 -9.83 -3.22 1.81
CA ILE A 226 -10.57 -2.48 2.83
C ILE A 226 -9.83 -1.17 3.09
N LEU A 227 -10.55 -0.05 3.06
CA LEU A 227 -10.05 1.26 3.46
C LEU A 227 -10.63 1.63 4.83
N THR A 228 -9.79 2.00 5.80
CA THR A 228 -10.22 2.51 7.12
C THR A 228 -9.90 4.00 7.21
N LEU A 229 -10.94 4.83 7.27
CA LEU A 229 -10.85 6.27 7.00
C LEU A 229 -11.62 7.10 8.06
N GLU A 230 -11.20 8.35 8.26
CA GLU A 230 -11.84 9.28 9.22
C GLU A 230 -13.24 9.73 8.74
N THR A 231 -14.28 9.48 9.53
CA THR A 231 -15.68 9.85 9.22
C THR A 231 -15.82 11.36 9.00
N LYS A 232 -15.18 12.19 9.85
CA LYS A 232 -15.31 13.65 9.79
C LYS A 232 -14.89 14.28 8.45
N ARG A 233 -14.02 13.62 7.68
CA ARG A 233 -13.55 14.14 6.38
C ARG A 233 -14.58 14.00 5.27
N LEU A 234 -15.61 13.18 5.45
CA LEU A 234 -16.73 13.06 4.50
C LEU A 234 -17.53 14.36 4.38
N ALA A 235 -17.46 15.25 5.37
CA ALA A 235 -18.05 16.60 5.28
C ALA A 235 -17.37 17.46 4.20
N THR A 236 -16.10 17.23 3.92
CA THR A 236 -15.33 17.95 2.87
C THR A 236 -15.23 17.15 1.58
N TYR A 237 -15.11 15.83 1.68
CA TYR A 237 -14.97 14.90 0.56
C TYR A 237 -16.05 13.83 0.62
N PRO A 238 -17.30 14.17 0.30
CA PRO A 238 -18.41 13.21 0.37
C PRO A 238 -18.28 12.12 -0.70
N ILE A 239 -18.74 10.91 -0.37
CA ILE A 239 -18.81 9.79 -1.31
C ILE A 239 -20.23 9.70 -1.83
N ALA A 240 -20.42 10.02 -3.11
CA ALA A 240 -21.74 9.99 -3.74
C ALA A 240 -22.28 8.56 -3.88
N SER A 241 -21.45 7.63 -4.35
CA SER A 241 -21.77 6.20 -4.48
C SER A 241 -20.64 5.34 -3.93
N PRO A 242 -20.73 4.88 -2.66
CA PRO A 242 -19.76 3.94 -2.12
C PRO A 242 -19.80 2.60 -2.89
N THR A 243 -20.96 2.19 -3.44
CA THR A 243 -21.04 1.01 -4.33
C THR A 243 -20.11 1.16 -5.53
N ALA A 244 -20.17 2.27 -6.26
CA ALA A 244 -19.32 2.49 -7.42
C ALA A 244 -17.84 2.56 -7.05
N LEU A 245 -17.51 3.28 -5.97
CA LEU A 245 -16.15 3.43 -5.48
C LEU A 245 -15.52 2.09 -5.06
N VAL A 246 -16.22 1.30 -4.25
CA VAL A 246 -15.73 -0.01 -3.78
C VAL A 246 -15.58 -1.00 -4.92
N ASN A 247 -16.56 -1.02 -5.85
CA ASN A 247 -16.44 -1.83 -7.05
C ASN A 247 -15.20 -1.44 -7.88
N LYS A 248 -14.90 -0.14 -7.98
CA LYS A 248 -13.77 0.38 -8.74
C LYS A 248 -12.44 -0.05 -8.17
N PHE A 249 -12.18 0.17 -6.87
CA PHE A 249 -10.89 -0.22 -6.33
C PHE A 249 -10.72 -1.75 -6.28
N ASP A 250 -11.79 -2.52 -6.04
CA ASP A 250 -11.71 -3.98 -6.08
C ASP A 250 -11.37 -4.49 -7.49
N ASP A 251 -12.00 -3.92 -8.52
CA ASP A 251 -11.71 -4.19 -9.92
C ASP A 251 -10.23 -3.91 -10.22
N LYS A 252 -9.69 -2.82 -9.68
CA LYS A 252 -8.28 -2.45 -9.87
C LYS A 252 -7.33 -3.38 -9.15
N ILE A 253 -7.53 -3.64 -7.86
CA ILE A 253 -6.70 -4.57 -7.10
C ILE A 253 -6.78 -6.00 -7.69
N TYR A 254 -7.97 -6.46 -8.09
CA TYR A 254 -8.12 -7.78 -8.68
C TYR A 254 -7.39 -7.90 -10.02
N HIS A 255 -7.70 -7.05 -11.00
CA HIS A 255 -7.23 -7.24 -12.37
C HIS A 255 -5.85 -6.59 -12.66
N ASP A 256 -5.46 -5.49 -12.00
CA ASP A 256 -4.19 -4.77 -12.26
C ASP A 256 -3.06 -5.17 -11.31
N MET A 257 -3.39 -5.80 -10.19
CA MET A 257 -2.38 -6.30 -9.25
C MET A 257 -2.42 -7.81 -9.17
N MET A 258 -3.48 -8.39 -8.63
CA MET A 258 -3.46 -9.81 -8.26
C MET A 258 -3.50 -10.77 -9.47
N ALA A 259 -4.50 -10.65 -10.35
CA ALA A 259 -4.69 -11.53 -11.49
C ALA A 259 -3.61 -11.33 -12.56
N TRP A 260 -3.27 -10.07 -12.87
CA TRP A 260 -2.14 -9.75 -13.76
C TRP A 260 -0.82 -10.30 -13.23
N TYR A 261 -0.60 -10.29 -11.91
CA TYR A 261 0.61 -10.87 -11.34
C TYR A 261 0.60 -12.40 -11.30
N GLY A 262 -0.42 -13.06 -11.88
CA GLY A 262 -0.52 -14.50 -12.07
C GLY A 262 -1.26 -15.26 -10.98
N TRP A 263 -2.08 -14.57 -10.16
CA TRP A 263 -2.90 -15.22 -9.14
C TRP A 263 -4.29 -15.58 -9.67
N SER A 264 -4.83 -16.70 -9.19
CA SER A 264 -6.13 -17.22 -9.58
C SER A 264 -6.97 -17.58 -8.36
N SER A 265 -8.26 -17.29 -8.42
CA SER A 265 -9.25 -17.67 -7.40
C SER A 265 -9.76 -19.11 -7.54
N THR A 266 -9.37 -19.83 -8.60
CA THR A 266 -9.87 -21.18 -8.91
C THR A 266 -8.78 -22.25 -8.91
N THR A 267 -7.50 -21.88 -9.02
CA THR A 267 -6.40 -22.86 -8.96
C THR A 267 -6.29 -23.51 -7.59
N SER A 268 -5.92 -24.80 -7.54
CA SER A 268 -5.57 -25.50 -6.31
C SER A 268 -4.08 -25.34 -5.92
N ASN A 269 -3.24 -24.86 -6.85
CA ASN A 269 -1.84 -24.60 -6.56
C ASN A 269 -1.70 -23.34 -5.70
N VAL A 270 -1.31 -23.53 -4.43
CA VAL A 270 -1.16 -22.44 -3.45
C VAL A 270 -0.19 -21.34 -3.93
N LYS A 271 0.83 -21.68 -4.72
CA LYS A 271 1.81 -20.73 -5.28
C LYS A 271 1.21 -19.68 -6.21
N ASN A 272 0.03 -19.95 -6.76
CA ASN A 272 -0.71 -19.04 -7.63
C ASN A 272 -2.12 -18.79 -7.09
N ARG A 273 -2.42 -19.23 -5.87
CA ARG A 273 -3.74 -19.07 -5.28
C ARG A 273 -3.89 -17.64 -4.79
N MET A 274 -5.01 -17.03 -5.13
CA MET A 274 -5.35 -15.72 -4.62
C MET A 274 -5.69 -15.79 -3.12
N PRO A 275 -5.11 -14.93 -2.27
CA PRO A 275 -5.50 -14.85 -0.86
C PRO A 275 -7.01 -14.67 -0.70
N GLY A 276 -7.61 -15.41 0.24
CA GLY A 276 -9.04 -15.32 0.56
C GLY A 276 -9.41 -14.10 1.41
N VAL A 277 -8.44 -13.27 1.78
CA VAL A 277 -8.58 -12.10 2.65
C VAL A 277 -8.08 -10.83 1.94
N PRO A 278 -8.70 -9.67 2.17
CA PRO A 278 -8.41 -8.45 1.44
C PRO A 278 -7.14 -7.75 1.95
N TRP A 279 -6.52 -6.93 1.10
CA TRP A 279 -5.58 -5.89 1.55
C TRP A 279 -6.28 -4.88 2.47
N ARG A 280 -5.50 -4.15 3.27
CA ARG A 280 -6.00 -3.09 4.14
C ARG A 280 -5.14 -1.85 3.99
N ILE A 281 -5.78 -0.69 3.87
CA ILE A 281 -5.14 0.63 3.99
C ILE A 281 -5.82 1.38 5.14
N VAL A 282 -5.02 1.87 6.09
CA VAL A 282 -5.47 2.64 7.25
C VAL A 282 -4.88 4.04 7.20
N HIS A 283 -5.70 5.06 7.44
CA HIS A 283 -5.22 6.42 7.57
C HIS A 283 -4.86 6.74 9.03
N ASP A 284 -3.58 6.99 9.30
CA ASP A 284 -3.06 7.37 10.62
C ASP A 284 -2.63 8.84 10.64
N ILE A 285 -2.94 9.59 11.71
CA ILE A 285 -2.49 10.98 11.87
C ILE A 285 -0.96 11.12 11.81
N GLN A 286 -0.23 10.04 12.14
CA GLN A 286 1.21 9.94 12.00
C GLN A 286 1.63 8.49 11.69
N PRO A 287 1.96 8.20 10.42
CA PRO A 287 2.68 6.98 10.06
C PRO A 287 4.05 6.91 10.76
N SER A 288 4.51 5.70 11.00
CA SER A 288 5.81 5.39 11.62
C SER A 288 7.00 5.68 10.71
N ALA A 289 6.77 5.65 9.40
CA ALA A 289 7.75 5.95 8.36
C ALA A 289 7.09 6.69 7.20
N GLY A 290 7.80 7.68 6.64
CA GLY A 290 7.36 8.40 5.45
C GLY A 290 5.99 9.08 5.59
N ALA A 291 5.37 9.36 4.44
CA ALA A 291 3.98 9.83 4.40
C ALA A 291 2.97 8.68 4.23
N GLN A 292 3.45 7.55 3.71
CA GLN A 292 2.78 6.27 3.62
C GLN A 292 3.85 5.18 3.77
N HIS A 293 3.47 3.98 4.17
CA HIS A 293 4.35 2.83 4.10
C HIS A 293 3.59 1.52 3.93
N ALA A 294 4.28 0.57 3.31
CA ALA A 294 3.86 -0.79 3.11
C ALA A 294 3.81 -1.59 4.42
N GLY A 295 3.23 -2.78 4.34
CA GLY A 295 2.94 -3.64 5.46
C GLY A 295 1.50 -4.14 5.43
N TYR A 296 1.09 -4.79 6.52
CA TYR A 296 -0.31 -5.14 6.72
C TYR A 296 -0.72 -4.65 8.11
N PRO A 297 -1.54 -3.57 8.19
CA PRO A 297 -2.12 -2.84 7.06
C PRO A 297 -1.04 -1.98 6.36
N VAL A 298 -1.34 -1.52 5.15
CA VAL A 298 -0.69 -0.33 4.59
C VAL A 298 -1.15 0.87 5.42
N VAL A 299 -0.23 1.77 5.75
CA VAL A 299 -0.55 2.98 6.52
C VAL A 299 -0.31 4.21 5.65
N ALA A 300 -1.27 5.13 5.66
CA ALA A 300 -1.17 6.40 4.96
C ALA A 300 -1.45 7.56 5.92
N THR A 301 -0.87 8.73 5.66
CA THR A 301 -1.13 9.90 6.51
C THR A 301 -2.60 10.31 6.42
N ALA A 302 -3.26 10.45 7.56
CA ALA A 302 -4.62 10.97 7.68
C ALA A 302 -4.63 12.49 7.43
N ASN A 303 -4.64 12.89 6.16
CA ASN A 303 -4.78 14.28 5.72
C ASN A 303 -5.76 14.38 4.54
N ASN A 304 -6.07 15.62 4.13
CA ASN A 304 -7.02 15.88 3.05
C ASN A 304 -6.57 15.32 1.70
N SER A 305 -5.27 15.38 1.39
CA SER A 305 -4.72 14.92 0.11
C SER A 305 -4.86 13.41 -0.07
N TYR A 306 -4.48 12.62 0.94
CA TYR A 306 -4.62 11.16 0.85
C TYR A 306 -6.07 10.72 1.00
N PHE A 307 -6.87 11.41 1.83
CA PHE A 307 -8.29 11.10 1.95
C PHE A 307 -9.03 11.33 0.63
N SER A 308 -8.84 12.48 -0.02
CA SER A 308 -9.47 12.76 -1.31
C SER A 308 -9.06 11.75 -2.38
N GLN A 309 -7.78 11.33 -2.41
CA GLN A 309 -7.31 10.27 -3.30
C GLN A 309 -7.98 8.91 -3.04
N ALA A 310 -8.21 8.57 -1.77
CA ALA A 310 -8.85 7.31 -1.41
C ALA A 310 -10.34 7.27 -1.79
N VAL A 311 -11.04 8.41 -1.70
CA VAL A 311 -12.50 8.48 -1.86
C VAL A 311 -12.98 8.99 -3.23
N ASP A 312 -12.10 9.55 -4.06
CA ASP A 312 -12.43 9.92 -5.44
C ASP A 312 -12.24 8.71 -6.38
N ILE A 313 -13.36 8.27 -6.97
CA ILE A 313 -13.40 7.13 -7.89
C ILE A 313 -12.46 7.28 -9.09
N ASN A 314 -12.19 8.51 -9.54
CA ASN A 314 -11.32 8.77 -10.69
C ASN A 314 -9.85 8.57 -10.33
N GLN A 315 -9.47 8.70 -9.06
CA GLN A 315 -8.09 8.49 -8.63
C GLN A 315 -7.72 7.01 -8.76
N TRP A 316 -8.68 6.10 -8.64
CA TRP A 316 -8.44 4.66 -8.84
C TRP A 316 -8.14 4.28 -10.29
N THR A 317 -8.28 5.18 -11.29
CA THR A 317 -7.78 4.88 -12.65
C THR A 317 -6.31 5.21 -12.88
N GLY A 318 -5.60 5.72 -11.87
CA GLY A 318 -4.14 5.93 -11.94
C GLY A 318 -3.62 7.11 -11.10
N GLY A 319 -4.51 7.97 -10.58
CA GLY A 319 -4.14 9.09 -9.71
C GLY A 319 -3.79 8.71 -8.27
N ASN A 320 -4.32 7.59 -7.76
CA ASN A 320 -4.04 7.09 -6.41
C ASN A 320 -2.74 6.27 -6.36
N TRP A 321 -1.65 6.86 -6.86
CA TRP A 321 -0.35 6.22 -6.97
C TRP A 321 0.16 5.68 -5.62
N GLY A 322 -0.02 6.44 -4.54
CA GLY A 322 0.42 6.03 -3.20
C GLY A 322 -0.15 4.69 -2.75
N SER A 323 -1.46 4.46 -2.94
CA SER A 323 -2.07 3.16 -2.58
C SER A 323 -1.48 1.99 -3.39
N TYR A 324 -1.28 2.19 -4.69
CA TYR A 324 -0.68 1.18 -5.56
C TYR A 324 0.81 0.95 -5.26
N HIS A 325 1.54 2.00 -4.91
CA HIS A 325 2.95 1.97 -4.56
C HIS A 325 3.19 1.13 -3.30
N GLU A 326 2.40 1.35 -2.23
CA GLU A 326 2.56 0.61 -0.98
C GLU A 326 2.10 -0.84 -1.05
N ILE A 327 0.98 -1.12 -1.75
CA ILE A 327 0.60 -2.52 -2.02
C ILE A 327 1.63 -3.15 -2.97
N GLY A 328 2.21 -2.38 -3.89
CA GLY A 328 3.29 -2.81 -4.76
C GLY A 328 4.52 -3.28 -3.97
N HIS A 329 4.92 -2.55 -2.93
CA HIS A 329 6.00 -2.97 -2.02
C HIS A 329 5.70 -4.31 -1.35
N ASN A 330 4.46 -4.51 -0.87
CA ASN A 330 4.03 -5.78 -0.31
C ASN A 330 4.16 -6.94 -1.32
N MET A 331 3.95 -6.65 -2.61
CA MET A 331 4.00 -7.62 -3.70
C MET A 331 5.40 -7.82 -4.32
N GLN A 332 6.44 -7.10 -3.89
CA GLN A 332 7.79 -7.28 -4.40
C GLN A 332 8.34 -8.67 -4.10
N MET A 333 9.02 -9.29 -5.06
CA MET A 333 9.67 -10.60 -4.89
C MET A 333 11.14 -10.45 -4.49
N GLY A 334 11.37 -9.88 -3.31
CA GLY A 334 12.69 -9.53 -2.79
C GLY A 334 13.63 -10.72 -2.59
N GLY A 335 13.11 -11.94 -2.48
CA GLY A 335 13.91 -13.17 -2.44
C GLY A 335 14.33 -13.71 -3.81
N LEU A 336 13.89 -13.08 -4.91
CA LEU A 336 14.03 -13.64 -6.27
C LEU A 336 14.63 -12.66 -7.26
N TRP A 337 13.84 -11.82 -7.93
CA TRP A 337 14.36 -10.96 -9.01
C TRP A 337 14.41 -9.47 -8.63
N SER A 338 13.83 -9.08 -7.50
CA SER A 338 13.86 -7.69 -7.02
C SER A 338 15.04 -7.48 -6.08
N TRP A 339 16.20 -7.09 -6.62
CA TRP A 339 17.39 -6.78 -5.82
C TRP A 339 17.30 -5.39 -5.15
N ILE A 340 18.29 -5.06 -4.30
CA ILE A 340 18.24 -3.87 -3.43
C ILE A 340 17.98 -2.55 -4.18
N ASP A 341 18.55 -2.37 -5.38
CA ASP A 341 18.40 -1.11 -6.12
C ASP A 341 17.03 -0.95 -6.78
N LEU A 342 16.19 -1.98 -6.70
CA LEU A 342 14.81 -1.97 -7.18
C LEU A 342 13.78 -1.74 -6.08
N GLN A 343 14.18 -1.51 -4.83
CA GLN A 343 13.24 -1.38 -3.70
C GLN A 343 12.16 -0.34 -3.97
N GLU A 344 12.52 0.84 -4.46
CA GLU A 344 11.60 1.95 -4.82
C GLU A 344 11.29 2.02 -6.33
N VAL A 345 11.53 0.91 -7.05
CA VAL A 345 11.44 0.87 -8.51
C VAL A 345 10.45 -0.21 -8.95
N SER A 346 10.66 -1.47 -8.55
CA SER A 346 9.84 -2.60 -9.01
C SER A 346 8.43 -2.61 -8.40
N ASN A 347 8.22 -1.95 -7.26
CA ASN A 347 6.89 -1.74 -6.70
C ASN A 347 6.01 -0.82 -7.58
N ASN A 348 6.61 0.04 -8.41
CA ASN A 348 5.85 0.96 -9.25
C ASN A 348 5.29 0.31 -10.53
N ILE A 349 5.67 -0.93 -10.87
CA ILE A 349 5.15 -1.61 -12.08
C ILE A 349 3.62 -1.74 -12.08
N PHE A 350 3.02 -1.84 -10.88
CA PHE A 350 1.58 -1.95 -10.73
C PHE A 350 0.86 -0.65 -11.13
N SER A 351 1.46 0.53 -10.88
CA SER A 351 0.86 1.79 -11.30
C SER A 351 0.84 1.92 -12.82
N LEU A 352 1.89 1.43 -13.52
CA LEU A 352 1.88 1.33 -14.99
C LEU A 352 0.72 0.47 -15.46
N LYS A 353 0.54 -0.70 -14.83
CA LYS A 353 -0.53 -1.63 -15.23
C LYS A 353 -1.92 -1.02 -15.08
N VAL A 354 -2.15 -0.28 -14.00
CA VAL A 354 -3.42 0.41 -13.74
C VAL A 354 -3.79 1.36 -14.87
N THR A 355 -2.85 2.20 -15.31
CA THR A 355 -3.07 3.14 -16.43
C THR A 355 -3.19 2.42 -17.77
N ASN A 356 -2.36 1.40 -18.00
CA ASN A 356 -2.41 0.58 -19.22
C ASN A 356 -3.78 -0.07 -19.42
N ARG A 357 -4.36 -0.71 -18.39
CA ARG A 357 -5.71 -1.29 -18.51
C ARG A 357 -6.79 -0.22 -18.65
N ALA A 358 -6.56 0.98 -18.12
CA ALA A 358 -7.45 2.12 -18.33
C ALA A 358 -7.35 2.72 -19.75
N GLY A 359 -6.46 2.21 -20.61
CA GLY A 359 -6.34 2.60 -22.00
C GLY A 359 -5.46 3.83 -22.26
N TYR A 360 -4.61 4.21 -21.29
CA TYR A 360 -3.70 5.34 -21.44
C TYR A 360 -2.32 5.08 -20.83
N LYS A 361 -1.32 5.84 -21.29
CA LYS A 361 0.06 5.74 -20.81
C LYS A 361 0.23 6.44 -19.47
N HIS A 362 1.02 5.84 -18.58
CA HIS A 362 1.33 6.44 -17.29
C HIS A 362 2.06 7.78 -17.49
N SER A 363 1.66 8.83 -16.76
CA SER A 363 2.21 10.19 -16.94
C SER A 363 3.74 10.24 -16.75
N LYS A 364 4.29 9.42 -15.85
CA LYS A 364 5.74 9.28 -15.65
C LYS A 364 6.51 8.83 -16.88
N ILE A 365 5.88 8.15 -17.85
CA ILE A 365 6.55 7.73 -19.09
C ILE A 365 7.02 8.98 -19.84
N ALA A 366 6.08 9.82 -20.31
CA ALA A 366 6.42 11.05 -21.01
C ALA A 366 7.30 11.98 -20.17
N GLN A 367 7.05 12.04 -18.85
CA GLN A 367 7.84 12.88 -17.94
C GLN A 367 9.32 12.46 -17.89
N MET A 368 9.61 11.16 -17.83
CA MET A 368 10.95 10.64 -17.53
C MET A 368 11.72 10.17 -18.75
N MET A 369 11.05 9.88 -19.88
CA MET A 369 11.74 9.34 -21.06
C MET A 369 12.93 10.18 -21.53
N PRO A 370 12.90 11.53 -21.56
CA PRO A 370 14.09 12.31 -21.91
C PRO A 370 15.32 12.01 -21.03
N ALA A 371 15.12 11.87 -19.72
CA ALA A 371 16.19 11.55 -18.78
C ALA A 371 16.62 10.07 -18.87
N VAL A 372 15.67 9.16 -19.14
CA VAL A 372 15.94 7.75 -19.40
C VAL A 372 16.80 7.56 -20.65
N LEU A 373 16.45 8.23 -21.75
CA LEU A 373 17.22 8.19 -22.99
C LEU A 373 18.60 8.81 -22.81
N ALA A 374 18.72 9.97 -22.14
CA ALA A 374 20.01 10.58 -21.86
C ALA A 374 20.93 9.66 -21.03
N PHE A 375 20.36 8.96 -20.04
CA PHE A 375 21.11 7.97 -19.28
C PHE A 375 21.54 6.82 -20.19
N THR A 376 20.60 6.11 -20.80
CA THR A 376 20.83 4.87 -21.58
C THR A 376 21.63 5.07 -22.87
N SER A 377 21.63 6.26 -23.46
CA SER A 377 22.42 6.59 -24.66
C SER A 377 23.88 6.93 -24.34
N THR A 378 24.25 7.10 -23.07
CA THR A 378 25.63 7.43 -22.68
C THR A 378 26.55 6.25 -23.03
N PRO A 379 27.60 6.46 -23.86
CA PRO A 379 28.55 5.41 -24.20
C PRO A 379 29.20 4.81 -22.95
N ASN A 380 29.25 3.48 -22.90
CA ASN A 380 29.78 2.73 -21.76
C ASN A 380 30.79 1.65 -22.21
N PRO A 381 31.87 2.02 -22.93
CA PRO A 381 32.77 1.04 -23.56
C PRO A 381 33.52 0.15 -22.55
N ASN A 382 33.64 0.60 -21.30
CA ASN A 382 34.38 -0.08 -20.24
C ASN A 382 33.48 -0.69 -19.14
N ASN A 383 32.15 -0.71 -19.33
CA ASN A 383 31.20 -1.22 -18.35
C ASN A 383 31.35 -0.61 -16.94
N THR A 384 31.65 0.69 -16.86
CA THR A 384 31.83 1.42 -15.59
C THR A 384 30.58 2.18 -15.14
N LYS A 385 29.61 2.36 -16.04
CA LYS A 385 28.32 2.98 -15.71
C LYS A 385 27.55 2.13 -14.71
N LEU A 386 26.96 2.75 -13.69
CA LEU A 386 26.17 2.02 -12.68
C LEU A 386 24.70 2.40 -12.79
N PHE A 387 23.81 1.40 -12.78
CA PHE A 387 22.37 1.63 -12.63
C PHE A 387 22.04 2.54 -11.45
N THR A 388 22.82 2.44 -10.38
CA THR A 388 22.64 3.21 -9.16
C THR A 388 23.03 4.69 -9.26
N SER A 389 23.72 5.12 -10.32
CA SER A 389 23.98 6.55 -10.51
C SER A 389 22.78 7.31 -11.09
N ALA A 390 21.78 6.60 -11.62
CA ALA A 390 20.50 7.20 -12.02
C ALA A 390 19.60 7.47 -10.80
N SER A 391 18.75 8.51 -10.91
CA SER A 391 17.67 8.75 -9.94
C SER A 391 16.64 7.60 -9.97
N LEU A 392 15.88 7.43 -8.88
CA LEU A 392 14.86 6.37 -8.79
C LEU A 392 13.82 6.45 -9.92
N ASP A 393 13.37 7.66 -10.26
CA ASP A 393 12.46 7.90 -11.37
C ASP A 393 13.05 7.45 -12.73
N VAL A 394 14.35 7.68 -12.96
CA VAL A 394 15.03 7.23 -14.19
C VAL A 394 15.20 5.71 -14.19
N ARG A 395 15.55 5.10 -13.05
CA ARG A 395 15.63 3.65 -12.90
C ARG A 395 14.30 2.95 -13.20
N PHE A 396 13.17 3.59 -12.87
CA PHE A 396 11.84 3.09 -13.21
C PHE A 396 11.61 2.98 -14.72
N GLY A 397 12.33 3.79 -15.51
CA GLY A 397 12.37 3.68 -16.97
C GLY A 397 12.77 2.30 -17.50
N LEU A 398 13.54 1.51 -16.73
CA LEU A 398 13.87 0.12 -17.07
C LEU A 398 12.60 -0.70 -17.33
N PHE A 399 11.63 -0.60 -16.41
CA PHE A 399 10.36 -1.32 -16.52
C PHE A 399 9.42 -0.69 -17.55
N MET A 400 9.42 0.64 -17.69
CA MET A 400 8.63 1.32 -18.72
C MET A 400 9.03 0.83 -20.12
N GLN A 401 10.33 0.79 -20.42
CA GLN A 401 10.82 0.28 -21.70
C GLN A 401 10.47 -1.19 -21.91
N LEU A 402 10.73 -2.05 -20.93
CA LEU A 402 10.43 -3.48 -21.04
C LEU A 402 8.94 -3.74 -21.27
N MET A 403 8.07 -3.14 -20.45
CA MET A 403 6.63 -3.41 -20.46
C MET A 403 5.95 -2.81 -21.69
N GLU A 404 6.36 -1.62 -22.14
CA GLU A 404 5.80 -1.00 -23.34
C GLU A 404 6.32 -1.64 -24.63
N LYS A 405 7.59 -2.10 -24.68
CA LYS A 405 8.17 -2.73 -25.87
C LYS A 405 7.71 -4.18 -26.07
N TYR A 406 7.71 -4.97 -24.99
CA TYR A 406 7.48 -6.42 -25.04
C TYR A 406 6.12 -6.84 -24.47
N GLY A 407 5.33 -5.88 -24.03
CA GLY A 407 4.02 -6.10 -23.44
C GLY A 407 4.08 -6.41 -21.94
N TYR A 408 2.97 -6.10 -21.28
CA TYR A 408 2.82 -6.23 -19.82
C TYR A 408 2.79 -7.68 -19.33
N GLY A 409 2.71 -8.66 -20.24
CA GLY A 409 2.78 -10.09 -19.93
C GLY A 409 4.14 -10.53 -19.36
N ILE A 410 5.21 -9.75 -19.58
CA ILE A 410 6.54 -10.04 -19.06
C ILE A 410 6.55 -10.17 -17.54
N ILE A 411 5.80 -9.31 -16.84
CA ILE A 411 5.71 -9.36 -15.37
C ILE A 411 4.91 -10.59 -14.93
N THR A 412 3.83 -10.95 -15.62
CA THR A 412 3.07 -12.16 -15.33
C THR A 412 3.95 -13.41 -15.47
N TYR A 413 4.74 -13.46 -16.55
CA TYR A 413 5.70 -14.52 -16.81
C TYR A 413 6.75 -14.60 -15.69
N MET A 414 7.48 -13.51 -15.45
CA MET A 414 8.51 -13.42 -14.42
C MET A 414 8.00 -13.88 -13.05
N SER A 415 6.84 -13.38 -12.63
CA SER A 415 6.28 -13.68 -11.31
C SER A 415 5.78 -15.12 -11.21
N ASN A 416 5.20 -15.68 -12.26
CA ASN A 416 4.80 -17.09 -12.29
C ASN A 416 6.00 -18.02 -12.24
N THR A 417 7.00 -17.79 -13.10
CA THR A 417 8.22 -18.60 -13.16
C THR A 417 8.98 -18.55 -11.83
N ALA A 418 9.11 -17.35 -11.25
CA ALA A 418 9.79 -17.17 -9.98
C ALA A 418 9.06 -17.85 -8.80
N ARG A 419 7.73 -17.77 -8.74
CA ARG A 419 6.95 -18.50 -7.71
C ARG A 419 7.03 -20.01 -7.89
N ALA A 420 7.00 -20.50 -9.12
CA ALA A 420 7.08 -21.93 -9.42
C ALA A 420 8.42 -22.55 -9.01
N SER A 421 9.53 -21.80 -9.11
CA SER A 421 10.87 -22.26 -8.81
C SER A 421 11.06 -22.72 -7.35
N THR A 422 12.14 -23.46 -7.08
CA THR A 422 12.61 -23.77 -5.71
C THR A 422 13.63 -22.75 -5.19
N LEU A 423 13.93 -21.71 -5.99
CA LEU A 423 14.95 -20.71 -5.67
C LEU A 423 14.46 -19.80 -4.53
N ASP A 424 15.41 -19.41 -3.68
CA ASP A 424 15.27 -18.36 -2.68
C ASP A 424 16.65 -17.77 -2.35
N PHE A 425 16.89 -16.55 -2.85
CA PHE A 425 18.13 -15.80 -2.65
C PHE A 425 18.10 -14.90 -1.42
N SER A 426 17.08 -15.00 -0.57
CA SER A 426 17.02 -14.31 0.72
C SER A 426 17.68 -15.09 1.87
N THR A 427 17.92 -16.39 1.66
CA THR A 427 18.42 -17.31 2.70
C THR A 427 19.86 -17.03 3.13
N THR A 428 20.21 -17.50 4.33
CA THR A 428 21.57 -17.50 4.87
C THR A 428 22.50 -18.49 4.15
N ALA A 429 21.99 -19.31 3.22
CA ALA A 429 22.80 -20.18 2.37
C ALA A 429 23.81 -19.39 1.52
N TYR A 430 23.57 -18.09 1.32
CA TYR A 430 24.50 -17.18 0.66
C TYR A 430 25.20 -16.27 1.68
N PRO A 431 26.54 -16.18 1.66
CA PRO A 431 27.32 -15.70 2.79
C PRO A 431 27.22 -14.18 3.04
N ASN A 432 26.79 -13.38 2.05
CA ASN A 432 26.61 -11.94 2.22
C ASN A 432 25.56 -11.35 1.26
N SER A 433 25.17 -10.10 1.52
CA SER A 433 24.17 -9.37 0.74
C SER A 433 24.61 -9.08 -0.70
N VAL A 434 25.92 -8.95 -0.96
CA VAL A 434 26.46 -8.72 -2.30
C VAL A 434 26.17 -9.91 -3.21
N ILE A 435 26.49 -11.12 -2.76
CA ILE A 435 26.21 -12.36 -3.51
C ILE A 435 24.70 -12.57 -3.69
N ARG A 436 23.92 -12.33 -2.63
CA ARG A 436 22.44 -12.42 -2.72
C ARG A 436 21.88 -11.46 -3.76
N ASN A 437 22.35 -10.22 -3.81
CA ASN A 437 21.90 -9.25 -4.80
C ASN A 437 22.33 -9.62 -6.22
N GLN A 438 23.57 -10.10 -6.41
CA GLN A 438 24.03 -10.56 -7.73
C GLN A 438 23.16 -11.71 -8.26
N LYS A 439 22.81 -12.69 -7.42
CA LYS A 439 21.92 -13.79 -7.83
C LYS A 439 20.53 -13.33 -8.27
N LYS A 440 19.98 -12.31 -7.60
CA LYS A 440 18.69 -11.73 -7.98
C LYS A 440 18.75 -11.01 -9.32
N LEU A 441 19.83 -10.28 -9.57
CA LEU A 441 20.09 -9.60 -10.83
C LEU A 441 20.30 -10.61 -11.98
N ASP A 442 21.11 -11.65 -11.75
CA ASP A 442 21.32 -12.75 -12.70
C ASP A 442 19.98 -13.41 -13.07
N TYR A 443 19.15 -13.71 -12.07
CA TYR A 443 17.84 -14.31 -12.31
C TYR A 443 16.87 -13.37 -13.02
N PHE A 444 16.90 -12.06 -12.73
CA PHE A 444 16.16 -11.07 -13.51
C PHE A 444 16.57 -11.09 -14.99
N TYR A 445 17.88 -11.14 -15.26
CA TYR A 445 18.42 -11.23 -16.62
C TYR A 445 17.98 -12.50 -17.36
N GLU A 446 18.04 -13.65 -16.70
CA GLU A 446 17.54 -14.93 -17.23
C GLU A 446 16.05 -14.82 -17.58
N LEU A 447 15.21 -14.34 -16.66
CA LEU A 447 13.76 -14.25 -16.86
C LEU A 447 13.35 -13.32 -18.01
N ILE A 448 13.98 -12.15 -18.15
CA ILE A 448 13.65 -11.24 -19.25
C ILE A 448 14.20 -11.74 -20.59
N SER A 449 15.32 -12.47 -20.58
CA SER A 449 15.90 -13.03 -21.80
C SER A 449 15.05 -14.16 -22.34
N ASP A 450 14.59 -15.04 -21.44
CA ASP A 450 13.71 -16.15 -21.79
C ASP A 450 12.34 -15.65 -22.31
N TYR A 451 11.70 -14.70 -21.63
CA TYR A 451 10.43 -14.14 -22.10
C TYR A 451 10.53 -13.47 -23.48
N THR A 452 11.63 -12.77 -23.75
CA THR A 452 11.83 -12.06 -25.02
C THR A 452 12.39 -12.95 -26.12
N GLY A 453 12.87 -14.16 -25.79
CA GLY A 453 13.60 -15.05 -26.68
C GLY A 453 14.93 -14.46 -27.17
N LYS A 454 15.50 -13.49 -26.44
CA LYS A 454 16.71 -12.76 -26.82
C LYS A 454 17.64 -12.67 -25.62
N ASN A 455 18.94 -12.79 -25.85
CA ASN A 455 19.92 -12.43 -24.83
C ASN A 455 19.89 -10.90 -24.62
N MET A 456 19.32 -10.50 -23.48
CA MET A 456 19.07 -9.10 -23.11
C MET A 456 20.30 -8.37 -22.52
N LEU A 457 21.50 -8.95 -22.62
CA LEU A 457 22.72 -8.37 -22.07
C LEU A 457 23.03 -6.97 -22.64
N PRO A 458 22.87 -6.68 -23.94
CA PRO A 458 23.08 -5.32 -24.47
C PRO A 458 22.15 -4.28 -23.83
N PHE A 459 20.89 -4.66 -23.57
CA PHE A 459 19.93 -3.80 -22.88
C PHE A 459 20.36 -3.53 -21.44
N LEU A 460 20.76 -4.56 -20.68
CA LEU A 460 21.21 -4.39 -19.30
C LEU A 460 22.52 -3.60 -19.19
N ASN A 461 23.47 -3.81 -20.10
CA ASN A 461 24.72 -3.04 -20.16
C ASN A 461 24.46 -1.54 -20.41
N ALA A 462 23.51 -1.22 -21.30
CA ALA A 462 23.08 0.16 -21.51
C ALA A 462 22.43 0.77 -20.27
N TRP A 463 21.81 -0.03 -19.41
CA TRP A 463 21.28 0.38 -18.11
C TRP A 463 22.32 0.37 -16.97
N GLY A 464 23.57 -0.05 -17.23
CA GLY A 464 24.61 -0.18 -16.20
C GLY A 464 24.32 -1.31 -15.19
N ILE A 465 23.67 -2.38 -15.67
CA ILE A 465 23.32 -3.60 -14.93
C ILE A 465 24.17 -4.73 -15.51
N TYR A 466 24.95 -5.43 -14.67
CA TYR A 466 25.92 -6.41 -15.13
C TYR A 466 25.66 -7.79 -14.53
N PRO A 467 25.03 -8.71 -15.29
CA PRO A 467 24.91 -10.12 -14.91
C PRO A 467 26.27 -10.79 -14.77
N SER A 468 26.37 -11.82 -13.93
CA SER A 468 27.61 -12.59 -13.76
C SER A 468 27.98 -13.36 -15.03
N SER A 469 29.27 -13.68 -15.20
CA SER A 469 29.75 -14.46 -16.36
C SER A 469 29.06 -15.83 -16.50
N ALA A 470 28.64 -16.43 -15.38
CA ALA A 470 27.89 -17.68 -15.39
C ALA A 470 26.50 -17.49 -16.02
N ALA A 471 25.76 -16.46 -15.61
CA ALA A 471 24.45 -16.14 -16.17
C ALA A 471 24.57 -15.72 -17.65
N GLN A 472 25.60 -14.97 -18.01
CA GLN A 472 25.86 -14.59 -19.40
C GLN A 472 26.09 -15.82 -20.29
N THR A 473 26.93 -16.78 -19.85
CA THR A 473 27.17 -18.04 -20.57
C THR A 473 25.88 -18.85 -20.74
N LEU A 474 25.08 -18.97 -19.66
CA LEU A 474 23.80 -19.68 -19.69
C LEU A 474 22.86 -19.08 -20.76
N VAL A 475 22.54 -17.80 -20.64
CA VAL A 475 21.60 -17.13 -21.55
C VAL A 475 22.12 -17.10 -22.99
N ALA A 476 23.42 -16.95 -23.21
CA ALA A 476 24.01 -16.97 -24.56
C ALA A 476 23.91 -18.35 -25.24
N SER A 477 23.80 -19.43 -24.47
CA SER A 477 23.60 -20.79 -25.01
C SER A 477 22.17 -21.06 -25.46
N GLU A 478 21.20 -20.27 -24.96
CA GLU A 478 19.76 -20.49 -25.16
C GLU A 478 19.13 -19.46 -26.11
N HIS A 479 19.66 -18.24 -26.15
CA HIS A 479 19.04 -17.13 -26.88
C HIS A 479 20.02 -16.34 -27.74
N PRO A 480 19.60 -15.93 -28.96
CA PRO A 480 20.41 -15.06 -29.81
C PRO A 480 20.57 -13.66 -29.19
N MET A 481 21.71 -13.01 -29.46
CA MET A 481 21.99 -11.65 -28.99
C MET A 481 20.92 -10.65 -29.44
N LEU A 482 20.47 -9.78 -28.53
CA LEU A 482 19.62 -8.63 -28.89
C LEU A 482 20.38 -7.70 -29.84
N ILE A 483 19.86 -7.51 -31.05
CA ILE A 483 20.41 -6.59 -32.05
C ILE A 483 19.73 -5.20 -32.05
N GLU A 484 18.52 -5.10 -31.53
CA GLU A 484 17.76 -3.85 -31.45
C GLU A 484 18.24 -3.01 -30.25
N GLN A 485 18.34 -1.69 -30.44
CA GLN A 485 18.67 -0.74 -29.37
C GLN A 485 17.45 -0.43 -28.49
N VAL A 486 16.91 -1.45 -27.83
CA VAL A 486 15.69 -1.34 -27.00
C VAL A 486 15.85 -0.34 -25.86
N TRP A 487 17.07 -0.14 -25.38
CA TRP A 487 17.37 0.87 -24.36
C TRP A 487 17.17 2.31 -24.86
N LEU A 488 17.03 2.53 -26.17
CA LEU A 488 16.65 3.82 -26.77
C LEU A 488 15.17 3.89 -27.16
N TYR A 489 14.38 2.88 -26.81
CA TYR A 489 12.94 2.90 -27.08
C TYR A 489 12.25 3.96 -26.23
N ASP A 490 11.52 4.86 -26.91
CA ASP A 490 10.70 5.90 -26.31
C ASP A 490 9.21 5.56 -26.50
N PRO A 491 8.54 5.08 -25.44
CA PRO A 491 7.11 4.82 -25.46
C PRO A 491 6.27 6.03 -25.06
N SER A 492 6.76 7.28 -25.06
CA SER A 492 5.95 8.45 -24.66
C SER A 492 4.76 8.75 -25.55
#